data_AF-A0A158L6D7-F1
#
_entry.id   AF-A0A158L6D7-F1
#
_cell.length_a   1.000
_cell.length_b   1.000
_cell.length_c   1.000
_cell.angle_alpha   90.00
_cell.angle_beta   90.00
_cell.angle_gamma   90.00
#
_symmetry.space_group_name_H-M   'P 1'
#
loop_
_entity.id
_entity.type
_entity.pdbx_description
1 polymer ?
#
loop_
_entity_poly.entity_id
_entity_poly.type
_entity_poly.pdbx_seq_one_letter_code
_entity_poly.pdbx_strand_id
1 'polypeptide(L)'
;MLMESGGGRRLRGAVDVDGTRIDLLAMHITIIAHQAASSGDPEFHCFTFRVEEAGTSREDTITIRTARVLAQELANRSGLDAMVRAILAAHPNDYDALVGSDYQDT
;
A
#
# COMPACT_ATOMS: atom_id res chain seq x y z
N MET A 1 -66.98 1.58 -21.26
CA MET A 1 -65.67 1.90 -21.86
C MET A 1 -64.72 2.18 -20.71
N LEU A 2 -64.12 1.13 -20.16
CA LEU A 2 -63.12 1.24 -19.09
C LEU A 2 -61.74 1.45 -19.72
N MET A 3 -60.97 2.34 -19.09
CA MET A 3 -59.58 2.62 -19.36
C MET A 3 -58.72 1.41 -18.95
N GLU A 4 -57.62 1.17 -19.68
CA GLU A 4 -56.28 0.88 -19.14
C GLU A 4 -55.32 0.43 -20.26
N SER A 5 -54.02 0.64 -20.01
CA SER A 5 -52.83 0.08 -20.68
C SER A 5 -52.08 1.07 -21.58
N GLY A 6 -50.85 1.41 -21.18
CA GLY A 6 -49.94 2.13 -22.06
C GLY A 6 -48.62 2.63 -21.51
N GLY A 7 -47.96 1.87 -20.62
CA GLY A 7 -46.51 1.82 -20.38
C GLY A 7 -45.66 3.04 -20.72
N GLY A 8 -45.25 3.77 -19.67
CA GLY A 8 -44.39 4.93 -19.76
C GLY A 8 -42.92 4.65 -20.10
N ARG A 9 -42.33 5.72 -20.66
CA ARG A 9 -40.97 6.24 -20.48
C ARG A 9 -39.79 5.39 -20.95
N ARG A 10 -39.37 5.69 -22.18
CA ARG A 10 -37.98 5.55 -22.62
C ARG A 10 -37.11 6.69 -22.06
N LEU A 11 -35.98 6.28 -21.49
CA LEU A 11 -34.64 6.91 -21.53
C LEU A 11 -34.44 8.28 -20.86
N ARG A 12 -33.84 8.26 -19.67
CA ARG A 12 -32.74 9.17 -19.32
C ARG A 12 -31.80 8.45 -18.35
N GLY A 13 -30.53 8.41 -18.70
CA GLY A 13 -29.50 7.65 -17.99
C GLY A 13 -29.38 8.06 -16.53
N ALA A 14 -29.34 7.05 -15.67
CA ALA A 14 -28.62 7.17 -14.42
C ALA A 14 -27.16 6.81 -14.75
N VAL A 15 -26.35 7.85 -14.87
CA VAL A 15 -24.91 7.74 -14.63
C VAL A 15 -24.76 7.30 -13.19
N ASP A 16 -24.28 6.08 -12.95
CA ASP A 16 -23.71 5.78 -11.66
C ASP A 16 -22.31 6.41 -11.63
N VAL A 17 -22.20 7.40 -10.77
CA VAL A 17 -21.10 8.34 -10.60
C VAL A 17 -20.24 7.88 -9.43
N ASP A 18 -19.81 6.62 -9.41
CA ASP A 18 -18.87 6.20 -8.38
C ASP A 18 -18.00 5.07 -8.89
N GLY A 19 -16.93 5.48 -9.59
CA GLY A 19 -15.80 4.63 -9.92
C GLY A 19 -14.99 4.23 -8.68
N THR A 20 -15.67 3.76 -7.62
CA THR A 20 -15.02 3.05 -6.53
C THR A 20 -14.58 1.72 -7.10
N ARG A 21 -13.35 1.71 -7.65
CA ARG A 21 -12.60 0.47 -7.75
C ARG A 21 -12.70 -0.19 -6.39
N ILE A 22 -12.98 -1.47 -6.43
CA ILE A 22 -12.90 -2.33 -5.26
C ILE A 22 -11.40 -2.38 -4.90
N ASP A 23 -10.91 -1.35 -4.23
CA ASP A 23 -9.63 -1.34 -3.53
C ASP A 23 -9.79 -2.03 -2.15
N LEU A 24 -10.95 -2.63 -1.87
CA LEU A 24 -11.27 -3.35 -0.62
C LEU A 24 -10.38 -4.56 -0.32
N LEU A 25 -9.49 -4.96 -1.25
CA LEU A 25 -8.55 -6.08 -1.06
C LEU A 25 -7.09 -5.70 -1.35
N ALA A 26 -6.83 -4.44 -1.78
CA ALA A 26 -5.48 -4.03 -2.12
C ALA A 26 -4.71 -3.66 -0.84
N MET A 27 -3.66 -4.42 -0.53
CA MET A 27 -2.73 -4.08 0.55
C MET A 27 -1.92 -2.85 0.12
N HIS A 28 -2.08 -1.74 0.85
CA HIS A 28 -1.32 -0.51 0.67
C HIS A 28 -0.30 -0.39 1.80
N ILE A 29 0.94 -0.10 1.46
CA ILE A 29 2.04 0.03 2.42
C ILE A 29 2.70 1.39 2.26
N THR A 30 2.85 2.14 3.34
CA THR A 30 3.51 3.45 3.34
C THR A 30 4.63 3.47 4.36
N ILE A 31 5.83 3.89 3.96
CA ILE A 31 6.90 4.14 4.92
C ILE A 31 6.58 5.46 5.62
N ILE A 32 6.38 5.45 6.93
CA ILE A 32 5.95 6.63 7.70
C ILE A 32 7.07 7.22 8.55
N ALA A 33 8.13 6.46 8.84
CA ALA A 33 9.29 6.97 9.55
C ALA A 33 10.55 6.17 9.24
N HIS A 34 11.69 6.85 9.35
CA HIS A 34 13.02 6.28 9.40
C HIS A 34 13.68 6.65 10.74
N GLN A 35 14.40 5.71 11.33
CA GLN A 35 15.19 5.92 12.53
C GLN A 35 16.60 5.38 12.31
N ALA A 36 17.59 6.28 12.37
CA ALA A 36 18.99 5.89 12.36
C ALA A 36 19.35 5.06 13.59
N ALA A 37 20.27 4.10 13.42
CA ALA A 37 20.73 3.27 14.52
C ALA A 37 21.59 4.08 15.48
N SER A 38 21.35 3.94 16.79
CA SER A 38 22.18 4.59 17.82
C SER A 38 23.65 4.17 17.78
N SER A 39 23.92 2.97 17.24
CA SER A 39 25.27 2.42 17.06
C SER A 39 26.00 3.01 15.85
N GLY A 40 25.30 3.70 14.94
CA GLY A 40 25.82 4.12 13.63
C GLY A 40 25.91 3.00 12.59
N ASP A 41 25.52 1.78 12.95
CA ASP A 41 25.59 0.62 12.06
C ASP A 41 24.36 0.59 11.13
N PRO A 42 24.53 0.64 9.80
CA PRO A 42 23.41 0.74 8.86
C PRO A 42 22.48 -0.48 8.91
N GLU A 43 22.96 -1.64 9.36
CA GLU A 43 22.13 -2.86 9.47
C GLU A 43 21.03 -2.76 10.54
N PHE A 44 21.19 -1.86 11.51
CA PHE A 44 20.21 -1.61 12.59
C PHE A 44 19.36 -0.37 12.36
N HIS A 45 19.45 0.29 11.19
CA HIS A 45 18.52 1.34 10.84
C HIS A 45 17.11 0.74 10.73
N CYS A 46 16.13 1.46 11.27
CA CYS A 46 14.75 1.01 11.34
C CYS A 46 13.87 1.83 10.40
N PHE A 47 12.91 1.16 9.78
CA PHE A 47 11.83 1.78 9.04
C PHE A 47 10.51 1.37 9.67
N THR A 48 9.69 2.37 10.03
CA THR A 48 8.31 2.14 10.42
C THR A 48 7.43 2.36 9.20
N PHE A 49 6.54 1.42 8.94
CA PHE A 49 5.61 1.47 7.83
C PHE A 49 4.20 1.16 8.31
N ARG A 50 3.23 1.76 7.64
CA ARG A 50 1.81 1.49 7.82
C ARG A 50 1.36 0.54 6.73
N VAL A 51 0.60 -0.48 7.12
CA VAL A 51 -0.12 -1.38 6.21
C VAL A 51 -1.60 -1.11 6.36
N GLU A 52 -2.25 -0.80 5.25
CA GLU A 52 -3.68 -0.61 5.13
C GLU A 52 -4.25 -1.73 4.24
N GLU A 53 -5.12 -2.56 4.80
CA GLU A 53 -5.74 -3.69 4.09
C GLU A 53 -7.15 -3.94 4.63
N ALA A 54 -8.13 -4.09 3.74
CA ALA A 54 -9.52 -4.43 4.08
C ALA A 54 -10.13 -3.58 5.22
N GLY A 55 -9.80 -2.28 5.26
CA GLY A 55 -10.30 -1.35 6.28
C GLY A 55 -9.57 -1.43 7.63
N THR A 56 -8.52 -2.25 7.75
CA THR A 56 -7.63 -2.30 8.90
C THR A 56 -6.34 -1.53 8.58
N SER A 57 -5.86 -0.74 9.54
CA SER A 57 -4.55 -0.10 9.49
C SER A 57 -3.69 -0.63 10.63
N ARG A 58 -2.49 -1.11 10.33
CA ARG A 58 -1.47 -1.49 11.32
C ARG A 58 -0.15 -0.81 11.02
N GLU A 59 0.63 -0.55 12.06
CA GLU A 59 1.98 0.00 11.92
C GLU A 59 2.97 -1.06 12.42
N ASP A 60 3.99 -1.32 11.61
CA ASP A 60 5.03 -2.30 11.87
C ASP A 60 6.40 -1.64 11.68
N THR A 61 7.43 -2.21 12.28
CA THR A 61 8.81 -1.72 12.16
C THR A 61 9.74 -2.85 11.76
N ILE A 62 10.62 -2.58 10.80
CA ILE A 62 11.66 -3.51 10.36
C ILE A 62 13.03 -2.86 10.40
N THR A 63 14.05 -3.67 10.69
CA THR A 63 15.46 -3.26 10.53
C THR A 63 15.94 -3.58 9.11
N ILE A 64 17.00 -2.92 8.64
CA ILE A 64 17.69 -3.29 7.40
C ILE A 64 18.09 -4.78 7.40
N ARG A 65 18.62 -5.28 8.51
CA ARG A 65 18.97 -6.70 8.65
C ARG A 65 17.75 -7.61 8.45
N THR A 66 16.62 -7.29 9.07
CA THR A 66 15.37 -8.05 8.89
C THR A 66 14.88 -7.95 7.45
N ALA A 67 14.95 -6.77 6.84
CA ALA A 67 14.58 -6.55 5.44
C ALA A 67 15.38 -7.45 4.49
N ARG A 68 16.69 -7.63 4.73
CA ARG A 68 17.54 -8.57 3.96
C ARG A 68 17.10 -10.02 4.08
N VAL A 69 16.67 -10.45 5.27
CA VAL A 69 16.15 -11.80 5.47
C VAL A 69 14.82 -11.96 4.74
N LEU A 70 13.91 -11.00 4.89
CA LEU A 70 12.61 -11.01 4.22
C LEU A 70 12.75 -11.02 2.69
N ALA A 71 13.66 -10.23 2.12
CA ALA A 71 13.89 -10.17 0.67
C ALA A 71 14.29 -11.51 0.04
N GLN A 72 14.84 -12.45 0.82
CA GLN A 72 15.20 -13.79 0.36
C GLN A 72 13.99 -14.72 0.33
N GLU A 73 13.00 -14.48 1.20
CA GLU A 73 11.80 -15.30 1.35
C GLU A 73 10.63 -14.77 0.51
N LEU A 74 10.62 -13.47 0.19
CA LEU A 74 9.57 -12.82 -0.59
C LEU A 74 9.73 -13.10 -2.09
N ALA A 75 8.64 -13.53 -2.72
CA ALA A 75 8.63 -14.04 -4.08
C ALA A 75 8.23 -13.00 -5.17
N ASN A 76 8.49 -11.70 -4.96
CA ASN A 76 8.13 -10.60 -5.89
C ASN A 76 6.64 -10.45 -6.20
N ARG A 77 5.76 -10.64 -5.22
CA ARG A 77 4.30 -10.63 -5.46
C ARG A 77 3.51 -9.77 -4.48
N SER A 78 4.15 -8.84 -3.80
CA SER A 78 3.43 -7.96 -2.88
C SER A 78 4.06 -6.58 -2.75
N GLY A 79 3.25 -5.59 -2.36
CA GLY A 79 3.75 -4.26 -1.99
C GLY A 79 4.84 -4.33 -0.90
N LEU A 80 4.81 -5.35 -0.04
CA LEU A 80 5.84 -5.56 0.98
C LEU A 80 7.20 -5.91 0.37
N ASP A 81 7.23 -6.75 -0.66
CA ASP A 81 8.46 -7.06 -1.40
C ASP A 81 9.00 -5.81 -2.09
N ALA A 82 8.14 -5.02 -2.74
CA ALA A 82 8.54 -3.77 -3.38
C ALA A 82 9.15 -2.78 -2.38
N MET A 83 8.50 -2.60 -1.22
CA MET A 83 9.00 -1.75 -0.13
C MET A 83 10.35 -2.25 0.38
N VAL A 84 10.48 -3.54 0.68
CA VAL A 84 11.72 -4.15 1.18
C VAL A 84 12.85 -3.97 0.18
N ARG A 85 12.59 -4.18 -1.12
CA ARG A 85 13.59 -3.97 -2.18
C ARG A 85 14.01 -2.52 -2.29
N ALA A 86 13.08 -1.57 -2.20
CA ALA A 86 13.38 -0.14 -2.23
C ALA A 86 14.29 0.26 -1.06
N ILE A 87 13.98 -0.23 0.15
CA ILE A 87 14.80 -0.02 1.35
C ILE A 87 16.22 -0.57 1.14
N LEU A 88 16.36 -1.77 0.58
CA LEU A 88 17.66 -2.41 0.36
C LEU A 88 18.46 -1.83 -0.81
N ALA A 89 17.79 -1.19 -1.77
CA ALA A 89 18.42 -0.53 -2.91
C ALA A 89 18.87 0.90 -2.59
N ALA A 90 18.25 1.54 -1.59
CA ALA A 90 18.61 2.89 -1.17
C ALA A 90 20.00 2.92 -0.50
N HIS A 91 20.73 3.98 -0.79
CA HIS A 91 21.97 4.27 -0.08
C HIS A 91 21.63 4.83 1.32
N PRO A 92 22.43 4.59 2.38
CA PRO A 92 22.09 5.00 3.74
C PRO A 92 21.84 6.50 3.94
N ASN A 93 22.43 7.34 3.10
CA ASN A 93 22.22 8.80 3.13
C ASN A 93 20.86 9.22 2.54
N ASP A 94 20.17 8.32 1.84
CA ASP A 94 18.90 8.56 1.16
C ASP A 94 17.73 7.86 1.86
N TYR A 95 17.97 7.26 3.04
CA TYR A 95 16.93 6.54 3.79
C TYR A 95 15.76 7.45 4.20
N ASP A 96 16.03 8.68 4.60
CA ASP A 96 14.98 9.66 4.90
C ASP A 96 14.11 9.98 3.68
N ALA A 97 14.66 9.88 2.46
CA ALA A 97 13.89 10.13 1.23
C ALA A 97 12.87 9.03 0.92
N LEU A 98 12.99 7.87 1.56
CA LEU A 98 11.99 6.79 1.44
C LEU A 98 10.73 7.07 2.27
N VAL A 99 10.79 7.97 3.26
CA VAL A 99 9.61 8.32 4.06
C VAL A 99 8.56 9.00 3.19
N GLY A 100 7.34 8.51 3.26
CA GLY A 100 6.22 8.91 2.40
C GLY A 100 6.08 8.07 1.13
N SER A 101 7.00 7.15 0.84
CA SER A 101 6.86 6.24 -0.30
C SER A 101 5.73 5.24 -0.07
N ASP A 102 4.89 5.06 -1.08
CA ASP A 102 3.79 4.11 -1.11
C ASP A 102 4.10 2.89 -1.99
N TYR A 103 3.57 1.73 -1.59
CA TYR A 103 3.73 0.46 -2.27
C TYR A 103 2.41 -0.32 -2.21
N GLN A 104 1.97 -0.82 -3.36
CA GLN A 104 0.71 -1.56 -3.50
C GLN A 104 0.96 -2.96 -4.06
N ASP A 105 0.05 -3.88 -3.79
CA ASP A 105 -0.04 -5.15 -4.52
C ASP A 105 -0.34 -4.90 -6.01
N THR A 106 0.28 -5.67 -6.91
CA THR A 106 0.15 -5.52 -8.37
C THR A 106 -0.69 -6.62 -9.01
#